data_AF-A1B5D2-F1
#
_entry.id   AF-A1B5D2-F1
#
_cell.length_a   1.000
_cell.length_b   1.000
_cell.length_c   1.000
_cell.angle_alpha   90.00
_cell.angle_beta   90.00
_cell.angle_gamma   90.00
#
_symmetry.space_group_name_H-M   'P 1'
#
loop_
_entity.id
_entity.type
_entity.pdbx_description
1 polymer ?
#
loop_
_entity_poly.entity_id
_entity_poly.type
_entity_poly.pdbx_seq_one_letter_code
_entity_poly.pdbx_strand_id
1 'polypeptide(L)'
;MAGDLEGLTCAWCGKALANCTIRREFCGAKCRQAFYTARARAERITARQGRKCLWCEGQIPAEARDGVIFCSKICRSKAQADMAKERRTCQNCGKSFRGHGERFCSHPCYAASRRKRHPKTCPVCQVVFKPHRVEQVCCSWACASPGKRRLSDISCGHCGKVFRPRRSATRFCCGSCARRARNGADHG
;
A
#
# COMPACT_ATOMS: atom_id res chain seq x y z
N MET A 1 -39.21 -15.72 59.80
CA MET A 1 -39.11 -14.38 59.20
C MET A 1 -39.13 -14.54 57.69
N ALA A 2 -40.31 -14.41 57.08
CA ALA A 2 -40.46 -14.39 55.63
C ALA A 2 -40.10 -12.96 55.17
N GLY A 3 -38.86 -12.76 54.73
CA GLY A 3 -38.42 -11.46 54.23
C GLY A 3 -39.10 -11.15 52.90
N ASP A 4 -39.61 -9.94 52.77
CA ASP A 4 -40.33 -9.42 51.62
C ASP A 4 -39.53 -9.63 50.32
N LEU A 5 -39.93 -10.63 49.54
CA LEU A 5 -39.47 -10.86 48.16
C LEU A 5 -40.32 -10.07 47.14
N GLU A 6 -41.01 -9.02 47.60
CA GLU A 6 -41.85 -8.21 46.73
C GLU A 6 -40.99 -7.34 45.81
N GLY A 7 -41.01 -7.68 44.53
CA GLY A 7 -40.74 -6.71 43.47
C GLY A 7 -39.32 -6.64 42.94
N LEU A 8 -38.56 -7.74 42.91
CA LEU A 8 -37.32 -7.75 42.11
C LEU A 8 -37.63 -7.44 40.63
N THR A 9 -37.12 -6.32 40.15
CA THR A 9 -37.29 -5.87 38.76
C THR A 9 -35.95 -5.96 38.02
N CYS A 10 -36.02 -6.18 36.70
CA CYS A 10 -34.85 -6.20 35.85
C CYS A 10 -34.19 -4.81 35.82
N ALA A 11 -32.91 -4.72 36.18
CA ALA A 11 -32.14 -3.47 36.21
C ALA A 11 -32.04 -2.73 34.87
N TRP A 12 -32.39 -3.37 33.74
CA TRP A 12 -32.40 -2.76 32.41
C TRP A 12 -33.78 -2.35 31.93
N CYS A 13 -34.78 -3.24 31.99
CA CYS A 13 -36.09 -3.03 31.37
C CYS A 13 -37.23 -2.80 32.37
N GLY A 14 -36.97 -2.87 33.68
CA GLY A 14 -37.96 -2.67 34.73
C GLY A 14 -38.99 -3.79 34.87
N LYS A 15 -39.02 -4.80 33.98
CA LYS A 15 -39.96 -5.92 34.08
C LYS A 15 -39.73 -6.72 35.36
N ALA A 16 -40.83 -7.12 36.02
CA ALA A 16 -40.80 -8.00 37.19
C ALA A 16 -40.13 -9.35 36.84
N LEU A 17 -39.29 -9.84 37.75
CA LEU A 17 -38.54 -11.08 37.60
C LEU A 17 -39.32 -12.25 38.23
N ALA A 18 -40.14 -12.92 37.43
CA ALA A 18 -40.87 -14.10 37.90
C ALA A 18 -39.90 -15.28 38.17
N ASN A 19 -40.02 -15.94 39.33
CA ASN A 19 -39.31 -17.17 39.70
C ASN A 19 -37.77 -17.09 39.63
N CYS A 20 -37.20 -15.94 40.00
CA CYS A 20 -35.76 -15.72 39.93
C CYS A 20 -35.08 -15.94 41.29
N THR A 21 -33.87 -16.50 41.29
CA THR A 21 -33.03 -16.51 42.50
C THR A 21 -32.66 -15.08 42.86
N ILE A 22 -32.50 -14.81 44.17
CA ILE A 22 -32.18 -13.48 44.74
C ILE A 22 -30.98 -12.80 44.04
N ARG A 23 -30.09 -13.57 43.39
CA ARG A 23 -28.90 -13.07 42.68
C ARG A 23 -29.13 -12.63 41.23
N ARG A 24 -30.33 -12.79 40.67
CA ARG A 24 -30.56 -12.51 39.24
C ARG A 24 -30.97 -11.06 39.03
N GLU A 25 -30.07 -10.25 38.48
CA GLU A 25 -30.29 -8.81 38.21
C GLU A 25 -31.04 -8.51 36.90
N PHE A 26 -31.10 -9.48 35.97
CA PHE A 26 -31.59 -9.27 34.61
C PHE A 26 -32.62 -10.31 34.16
N CYS A 27 -33.60 -9.83 33.38
CA CYS A 27 -34.65 -10.64 32.77
C CYS A 27 -34.10 -11.79 31.91
N GLY A 28 -32.99 -11.55 31.21
CA GLY A 28 -32.33 -12.50 30.33
C GLY A 28 -31.06 -11.91 29.70
N ALA A 29 -30.41 -12.68 28.84
CA ALA A 29 -29.12 -12.31 28.22
C ALA A 29 -29.18 -10.98 27.45
N LYS A 30 -30.29 -10.70 26.74
CA LYS A 30 -30.49 -9.44 26.01
C LYS A 30 -30.50 -8.22 26.95
N CYS A 31 -31.25 -8.30 28.07
CA CYS A 31 -31.29 -7.26 29.10
C CYS A 31 -29.88 -7.00 29.69
N ARG A 32 -29.17 -8.08 30.03
CA ARG A 32 -27.80 -8.01 30.57
C ARG A 32 -26.81 -7.35 29.60
N GLN A 33 -26.80 -7.80 28.35
CA GLN A 33 -25.90 -7.25 27.32
C GLN A 33 -26.19 -5.76 27.06
N ALA A 34 -27.47 -5.38 27.00
CA ALA A 34 -27.88 -4.00 26.78
C ALA A 34 -27.44 -3.10 27.95
N PHE A 35 -27.59 -3.55 29.19
CA PHE A 35 -27.11 -2.84 30.38
C PHE A 35 -25.61 -2.57 30.34
N TYR A 36 -24.78 -3.60 30.15
CA TYR A 36 -23.33 -3.40 30.10
C TYR A 36 -22.88 -2.58 28.89
N THR A 37 -23.55 -2.73 27.74
CA THR A 37 -23.27 -1.90 26.56
C THR A 37 -23.62 -0.44 26.81
N ALA A 38 -24.74 -0.16 27.48
CA ALA A 38 -25.14 1.20 27.87
C ALA A 38 -24.17 1.80 28.89
N ARG A 39 -23.72 1.02 29.89
CA ARG A 39 -22.73 1.46 30.87
C ARG A 39 -21.39 1.78 30.21
N ALA A 40 -20.86 0.88 29.38
CA ALA A 40 -19.65 1.12 28.61
C ALA A 40 -19.79 2.28 27.60
N ARG A 41 -20.99 2.55 27.10
CA ARG A 41 -21.27 3.75 26.29
C ARG A 41 -21.20 5.02 27.16
N ALA A 42 -21.82 5.01 28.34
CA ALA A 42 -21.78 6.15 29.27
C ALA A 42 -20.35 6.45 29.73
N GLU A 43 -19.57 5.44 30.15
CA GLU A 43 -18.16 5.58 30.52
C GLU A 43 -17.34 6.20 29.38
N ARG A 44 -17.54 5.76 28.13
CA ARG A 44 -16.87 6.36 26.95
C ARG A 44 -17.29 7.80 26.70
N ILE A 45 -18.56 8.15 26.88
CA ILE A 45 -19.06 9.53 26.74
C ILE A 45 -18.38 10.41 27.80
N THR A 46 -18.33 9.97 29.05
CA THR A 46 -17.68 10.69 30.16
C THR A 46 -16.19 10.86 29.92
N ALA A 47 -15.49 9.81 29.48
CA ALA A 47 -14.06 9.89 29.14
C ALA A 47 -13.75 10.84 27.97
N ARG A 48 -14.74 11.15 27.12
CA ARG A 48 -14.61 12.09 25.99
C ARG A 48 -15.02 13.52 26.34
N GLN A 49 -15.53 13.78 27.54
CA GLN A 49 -15.91 15.13 27.96
C GLN A 49 -14.68 16.05 27.94
N GLY A 50 -14.87 17.28 27.48
CA GLY A 50 -13.81 18.29 27.43
C GLY A 50 -12.91 18.24 26.19
N ARG A 51 -13.13 17.33 25.24
CA ARG A 51 -12.39 17.34 23.96
C ARG A 51 -12.70 18.61 23.18
N LYS A 52 -11.65 19.34 22.79
CA LYS A 52 -11.74 20.59 22.02
C LYS A 52 -11.51 20.35 20.53
N CYS A 53 -12.20 21.11 19.70
CA CYS A 53 -12.01 21.12 18.26
C CYS A 53 -10.66 21.74 17.90
N LEU A 54 -9.86 21.06 17.08
CA LEU A 54 -8.55 21.58 16.66
C LEU A 54 -8.62 22.85 15.80
N TRP A 55 -9.77 23.15 15.21
CA TRP A 55 -9.94 24.28 14.30
C TRP A 55 -10.49 25.54 14.97
N CYS A 56 -11.55 25.41 15.78
CA CYS A 56 -12.23 26.56 16.40
C CYS A 56 -12.20 26.54 17.93
N GLU A 57 -11.50 25.57 18.53
CA GLU A 57 -11.43 25.34 19.98
C GLU A 57 -12.77 25.03 20.69
N GLY A 58 -13.88 25.04 19.95
CA GLY A 58 -15.20 24.68 20.47
C GLY A 58 -15.29 23.22 20.94
N GLN A 59 -16.23 22.94 21.83
CA GLN A 59 -16.41 21.59 22.38
C GLN A 59 -16.85 20.58 21.30
N ILE A 60 -16.24 19.40 21.30
CA ILE A 60 -16.67 18.28 20.47
C ILE A 60 -17.82 17.56 21.23
N PRO A 61 -18.96 17.28 20.56
CA PRO A 61 -20.07 16.59 21.21
C PRO A 61 -19.62 15.23 21.77
N ALA A 62 -20.05 14.90 22.99
CA ALA A 62 -19.57 13.71 23.70
C ALA A 62 -20.02 12.39 23.02
N GLU A 63 -21.08 12.46 22.19
CA GLU A 63 -21.57 11.37 21.36
C GLU A 63 -20.70 11.11 20.12
N ALA A 64 -19.77 12.02 19.79
CA ALA A 64 -18.87 11.85 18.67
C ALA A 64 -18.03 10.57 18.84
N ARG A 65 -17.78 9.89 17.71
CA ARG A 65 -16.94 8.68 17.68
C ARG A 65 -15.51 9.00 18.14
N ASP A 66 -14.81 7.97 18.61
CA ASP A 66 -13.37 8.06 18.86
C ASP A 66 -12.65 8.50 17.58
N GLY A 67 -11.63 9.36 17.75
CA GLY A 67 -10.85 9.91 16.64
C GLY A 67 -11.46 11.13 15.93
N VAL A 68 -12.68 11.55 16.25
CA VAL A 68 -13.23 12.81 15.69
C VAL A 68 -12.49 14.02 16.27
N ILE A 69 -11.75 14.76 15.43
CA ILE A 69 -10.90 15.90 15.85
C ILE A 69 -11.63 17.26 15.72
N PHE A 70 -12.74 17.30 14.97
CA PHE A 70 -13.46 18.53 14.66
C PHE A 70 -14.89 18.47 15.20
N CYS A 71 -15.40 19.59 15.75
CA CYS A 71 -16.77 19.65 16.28
C CYS A 71 -17.84 19.55 15.19
N SER A 72 -17.50 19.85 13.93
CA SER A 72 -18.45 19.86 12.81
C SER A 72 -17.78 19.57 11.46
N LYS A 73 -18.59 19.17 10.47
CA LYS A 73 -18.15 19.04 9.07
C LYS A 73 -17.60 20.36 8.52
N ILE A 74 -18.15 21.50 8.95
CA ILE A 74 -17.70 22.84 8.55
C ILE A 74 -16.28 23.09 9.05
N CYS A 75 -16.01 22.85 10.35
CA CYS A 75 -14.68 23.03 10.92
C CYS A 75 -13.64 22.10 10.27
N ARG A 76 -14.00 20.85 9.97
CA ARG A 76 -13.14 19.94 9.21
C ARG A 76 -12.80 20.49 7.82
N SER A 77 -13.81 20.99 7.09
CA SER A 77 -13.61 21.57 5.75
C SER A 77 -12.71 22.81 5.80
N LYS A 78 -12.94 23.72 6.77
CA LYS A 78 -12.10 24.90 6.96
C LYS A 78 -10.66 24.54 7.32
N ALA A 79 -10.45 23.61 8.24
CA ALA A 79 -9.12 23.11 8.58
C ALA A 79 -8.40 22.50 7.37
N GLN A 80 -9.11 21.73 6.54
CA GLN A 80 -8.55 21.20 5.30
C GLN A 80 -8.19 22.33 4.32
N ALA A 81 -9.05 23.33 4.14
CA ALA A 81 -8.78 24.48 3.29
C ALA A 81 -7.55 25.28 3.78
N ASP A 82 -7.38 25.41 5.09
CA ASP A 82 -6.24 26.12 5.67
C ASP A 82 -4.94 25.34 5.57
N MET A 83 -4.96 24.02 5.80
CA MET A 83 -3.81 23.16 5.48
C MET A 83 -3.45 23.22 3.99
N ALA A 84 -4.44 23.39 3.10
CA ALA A 84 -4.20 23.59 1.67
C ALA A 84 -3.54 24.96 1.36
N LYS A 85 -3.74 25.98 2.20
CA LYS A 85 -3.14 27.30 2.01
C LYS A 85 -1.66 27.32 2.34
N GLU A 86 -1.19 26.41 3.20
CA GLU A 86 0.21 26.36 3.59
C GLU A 86 1.09 26.19 2.35
N ARG A 87 1.91 27.21 2.09
CA ARG A 87 2.80 27.23 0.94
C ARG A 87 3.97 26.29 1.20
N ARG A 88 4.15 25.30 0.34
CA ARG A 88 5.27 24.36 0.35
C ARG A 88 6.23 24.67 -0.79
N THR A 89 7.50 24.40 -0.59
CA THR A 89 8.52 24.56 -1.63
C THR A 89 8.66 23.27 -2.44
N CYS A 90 8.47 23.34 -3.76
CA CYS A 90 8.63 22.18 -4.64
C CYS A 90 10.08 21.69 -4.62
N GLN A 91 10.32 20.42 -4.26
CA GLN A 91 11.68 19.87 -4.18
C GLN A 91 12.37 19.70 -5.54
N ASN A 92 11.62 19.81 -6.65
CA ASN A 92 12.19 19.72 -8.00
C ASN A 92 12.55 21.09 -8.60
N CYS A 93 11.68 22.10 -8.45
CA CYS A 93 11.85 23.40 -9.11
C CYS A 93 11.99 24.60 -8.15
N GLY A 94 11.88 24.39 -6.84
CA GLY A 94 12.01 25.45 -5.83
C GLY A 94 10.82 26.40 -5.72
N LYS A 95 9.79 26.29 -6.56
CA LYS A 95 8.62 27.19 -6.51
C LYS A 95 7.73 26.88 -5.31
N SER A 96 7.19 27.92 -4.68
CA SER A 96 6.15 27.77 -3.66
C SER A 96 4.82 27.34 -4.30
N PHE A 97 4.15 26.33 -3.74
CA PHE A 97 2.86 25.84 -4.20
C PHE A 97 1.96 25.43 -3.03
N ARG A 98 0.67 25.21 -3.32
CA ARG A 98 -0.35 24.78 -2.36
C ARG A 98 -0.65 23.29 -2.58
N GLY A 99 -0.68 22.50 -1.52
CA GLY A 99 -0.88 21.05 -1.63
C GLY A 99 -1.09 20.35 -0.28
N HIS A 100 -1.80 19.22 -0.31
CA HIS A 100 -2.07 18.34 0.82
C HIS A 100 -0.96 17.28 0.98
N GLY A 101 0.22 17.71 1.43
CA GLY A 101 1.31 16.79 1.73
C GLY A 101 2.19 16.41 0.54
N GLU A 102 1.94 16.93 -0.66
CA GLU A 102 2.80 16.64 -1.81
C GLU A 102 4.17 17.31 -1.69
N ARG A 103 5.19 16.68 -2.29
CA ARG A 103 6.57 17.18 -2.34
C ARG A 103 6.85 18.01 -3.60
N PHE A 104 5.96 17.96 -4.59
CA PHE A 104 6.14 18.55 -5.91
C PHE A 104 4.91 19.33 -6.33
N CYS A 105 5.11 20.49 -6.96
CA CYS A 105 4.01 21.37 -7.36
C CYS A 105 3.14 20.85 -8.50
N SER A 106 3.58 19.82 -9.23
CA SER A 106 2.88 19.30 -10.39
C SER A 106 3.40 17.91 -10.78
N HIS A 107 2.59 17.16 -11.53
CA HIS A 107 2.99 15.85 -12.08
C HIS A 107 4.29 15.92 -12.92
N PRO A 108 4.51 16.95 -13.78
CA PRO A 108 5.81 17.13 -14.45
C PRO A 108 7.00 17.27 -13.49
N CYS A 109 6.86 17.99 -12.37
CA CYS A 109 7.93 18.11 -11.37
C CYS A 109 8.21 16.79 -10.64
N TYR A 110 7.17 16.02 -10.34
CA TYR A 110 7.31 14.66 -9.82
C TYR A 110 7.99 13.72 -10.83
N ALA A 111 7.59 13.75 -12.10
CA ALA A 111 8.20 12.95 -13.15
C ALA A 111 9.68 13.35 -13.36
N ALA A 112 9.99 14.64 -13.33
CA ALA A 112 11.36 15.14 -13.46
C ALA A 112 12.25 14.73 -12.27
N SER A 113 11.73 14.78 -11.04
CA SER A 113 12.48 14.34 -9.87
C SER A 113 12.79 12.84 -9.94
N ARG A 114 11.85 12.02 -10.43
CA ARG A 114 12.08 10.59 -10.69
C ARG A 114 13.03 10.29 -11.84
N ARG A 115 13.25 11.25 -12.75
CA ARG A 115 14.21 11.15 -13.86
C ARG A 115 15.64 11.56 -13.46
N LYS A 116 15.88 12.00 -12.22
CA LYS A 116 17.23 12.19 -11.68
C LYS A 116 17.91 10.83 -11.58
N ARG A 117 18.54 10.42 -12.68
CA ARG A 117 19.33 9.19 -12.77
C ARG A 117 20.78 9.54 -12.53
N HIS A 118 21.42 8.78 -11.65
CA HIS A 118 22.83 8.92 -11.37
C HIS A 118 23.64 8.59 -12.63
N PRO A 119 24.72 9.36 -12.90
CA PRO A 119 25.68 8.98 -13.93
C PRO A 119 26.23 7.58 -13.65
N LYS A 120 26.43 6.79 -14.70
CA LYS A 120 27.06 5.47 -14.65
C LYS A 120 28.28 5.46 -15.56
N THR A 121 29.27 4.66 -15.22
CA THR A 121 30.42 4.40 -16.09
C THR A 121 30.10 3.23 -17.02
N CYS A 122 30.31 3.41 -18.33
CA CYS A 122 30.07 2.35 -19.32
C CYS A 122 31.17 1.26 -19.19
N PRO A 123 30.83 -0.03 -19.01
CA PRO A 123 31.85 -1.07 -18.82
C PRO A 123 32.68 -1.38 -20.07
N VAL A 124 32.25 -0.93 -21.26
CA VAL A 124 32.94 -1.22 -22.53
C VAL A 124 33.93 -0.13 -22.93
N CYS A 125 33.54 1.14 -22.79
CA CYS A 125 34.37 2.27 -23.20
C CYS A 125 34.79 3.19 -22.05
N GLN A 126 34.39 2.89 -20.81
CA GLN A 126 34.71 3.64 -19.58
C GLN A 126 34.23 5.11 -19.54
N VAL A 127 33.39 5.54 -20.49
CA VAL A 127 32.79 6.88 -20.47
C VAL A 127 31.65 6.96 -19.44
N VAL A 128 31.63 8.05 -18.67
CA VAL A 128 30.52 8.39 -17.76
C VAL A 128 29.34 8.92 -18.56
N PHE A 129 28.16 8.33 -18.38
CA PHE A 129 26.95 8.71 -19.11
C PHE A 129 25.72 8.75 -18.19
N LYS A 130 24.70 9.52 -18.59
CA LYS A 130 23.41 9.57 -17.88
C LYS A 130 22.43 8.60 -18.53
N PRO A 131 21.99 7.52 -17.85
CA PRO A 131 21.20 6.48 -18.50
C PRO A 131 19.78 6.96 -18.86
N HIS A 132 19.22 6.48 -19.98
CA HIS A 132 17.84 6.74 -20.39
C HIS A 132 16.82 5.77 -19.76
N ARG A 133 17.28 4.65 -19.18
CA ARG A 133 16.47 3.71 -18.38
C ARG A 133 17.30 3.23 -17.19
N VAL A 134 16.68 2.88 -16.06
CA VAL A 134 17.42 2.50 -14.84
C VAL A 134 18.28 1.26 -15.08
N GLU A 135 17.81 0.36 -15.94
CA GLU A 135 18.44 -0.89 -16.34
C GLU A 135 19.53 -0.71 -17.41
N GLN A 136 19.70 0.49 -17.97
CA GLN A 136 20.73 0.74 -18.97
C GLN A 136 22.13 0.65 -18.33
N VAL A 137 22.95 -0.25 -18.86
CA VAL A 137 24.32 -0.52 -18.38
C VAL A 137 25.39 0.15 -19.27
N CYS A 138 25.15 0.22 -20.58
CA CYS A 138 26.09 0.78 -21.55
C CYS A 138 25.65 2.16 -22.06
N CYS A 139 26.60 3.02 -22.42
CA CYS A 139 26.32 4.38 -22.89
C CYS A 139 25.60 4.44 -24.24
N SER A 140 25.84 3.46 -25.12
CA SER A 140 25.30 3.40 -26.48
C SER A 140 24.93 1.98 -26.91
N TRP A 141 24.19 1.88 -28.00
CA TRP A 141 23.88 0.58 -28.63
C TRP A 141 25.15 -0.14 -29.14
N ALA A 142 26.13 0.63 -29.63
CA ALA A 142 27.43 0.09 -30.06
C ALA A 142 28.17 -0.60 -28.90
N CYS A 143 28.16 -0.01 -27.69
CA CYS A 143 28.73 -0.64 -26.50
C CYS A 143 27.87 -1.82 -25.98
N ALA A 144 26.55 -1.78 -26.15
CA ALA A 144 25.66 -2.86 -25.69
C ALA A 144 25.68 -4.11 -26.59
N SER A 145 25.93 -3.92 -27.90
CA SER A 145 25.84 -4.99 -28.91
C SER A 145 26.81 -6.16 -28.67
N PRO A 146 28.10 -5.95 -28.31
CA PRO A 146 29.04 -7.03 -28.01
C PRO A 146 28.58 -7.93 -26.85
N GLY A 147 27.97 -7.35 -25.81
CA GLY A 147 27.49 -8.10 -24.65
C GLY A 147 26.22 -8.90 -24.92
N LYS A 148 25.35 -8.44 -25.83
CA LYS A 148 24.08 -9.12 -26.14
C LYS A 148 24.21 -10.35 -27.04
N ARG A 149 25.35 -10.55 -27.69
CA ARG A 149 25.49 -11.51 -28.81
C ARG A 149 26.33 -12.74 -28.51
N ARG A 150 26.68 -12.99 -27.25
CA ARG A 150 27.49 -14.15 -26.90
C ARG A 150 26.62 -15.26 -26.36
N LEU A 151 25.87 -15.92 -27.26
CA LEU A 151 25.50 -17.31 -26.99
C LEU A 151 26.80 -18.10 -26.83
N SER A 152 26.81 -19.04 -25.88
CA SER A 152 27.91 -19.96 -25.68
C SER A 152 28.11 -20.81 -26.92
N ASP A 153 29.36 -21.22 -27.17
CA ASP A 153 29.62 -22.19 -28.23
C ASP A 153 29.00 -23.53 -27.83
N ILE A 154 28.36 -24.21 -28.79
CA ILE A 154 27.69 -25.50 -28.59
C ILE A 154 28.16 -26.49 -29.65
N SER A 155 28.08 -27.79 -29.34
CA SER A 155 28.34 -28.85 -30.30
C SER A 155 27.12 -29.11 -31.18
N CYS A 156 27.34 -29.30 -32.48
CA CYS A 156 26.28 -29.60 -33.44
C CYS A 156 25.68 -30.99 -33.19
N GLY A 157 24.35 -31.07 -33.01
CA GLY A 157 23.66 -32.33 -32.71
C GLY A 157 23.66 -33.40 -33.81
N HIS A 158 24.32 -33.17 -34.96
CA HIS A 158 24.45 -34.16 -36.03
C HIS A 158 25.92 -34.56 -36.28
N CYS A 159 26.80 -33.59 -36.49
CA CYS A 159 28.21 -33.83 -36.80
C CYS A 159 29.19 -33.58 -35.64
N GLY A 160 28.71 -33.17 -34.46
CA GLY A 160 29.53 -32.90 -33.27
C GLY A 160 30.36 -31.61 -33.31
N LYS A 161 30.50 -30.95 -34.47
CA LYS A 161 31.32 -29.74 -34.61
C LYS A 161 30.87 -28.62 -33.67
N VAL A 162 31.82 -28.04 -32.92
CA VAL A 162 31.59 -26.86 -32.09
C VAL A 162 31.34 -25.62 -32.96
N PHE A 163 30.26 -24.90 -32.69
CA PHE A 163 29.89 -23.69 -33.41
C PHE A 163 29.15 -22.70 -32.49
N ARG A 164 29.14 -21.43 -32.88
CA ARG A 164 28.42 -20.38 -32.17
C ARG A 164 27.01 -20.17 -32.77
N PRO A 165 25.92 -20.46 -32.04
CA PRO A 165 24.59 -20.34 -32.59
C PRO A 165 24.18 -18.86 -32.75
N ARG A 166 23.39 -18.56 -33.79
CA ARG A 166 22.82 -17.21 -33.99
C ARG A 166 21.55 -16.97 -33.16
N ARG A 167 20.86 -18.03 -32.75
CA ARG A 167 19.64 -18.01 -31.93
C ARG A 167 19.76 -19.12 -30.88
N SER A 168 19.21 -18.90 -29.68
CA SER A 168 19.28 -19.89 -28.59
C SER A 168 18.65 -21.24 -28.94
N ALA A 169 17.68 -21.25 -29.87
CA ALA A 169 17.03 -22.47 -30.34
C ALA A 169 17.83 -23.25 -31.42
N THR A 170 18.93 -22.72 -31.95
CA THR A 170 19.71 -23.39 -33.01
C THR A 170 20.51 -24.56 -32.43
N ARG A 171 20.26 -25.78 -32.91
CA ARG A 171 20.96 -27.02 -32.47
C ARG A 171 22.01 -27.57 -33.45
N PHE A 172 22.01 -27.07 -34.68
CA PHE A 172 22.84 -27.60 -35.76
C PHE A 172 23.69 -26.49 -36.38
N CYS A 173 24.92 -26.82 -36.77
CA CYS A 173 25.87 -25.83 -37.30
C CYS A 173 25.49 -25.30 -38.69
N CYS A 174 24.70 -26.05 -39.46
CA CYS A 174 24.25 -25.66 -40.80
C CYS A 174 22.91 -26.33 -41.18
N GLY A 175 22.30 -25.84 -42.26
CA GLY A 175 21.02 -26.35 -42.75
C GLY A 175 21.06 -27.81 -43.22
N SER A 176 22.19 -28.29 -43.71
CA SER A 176 22.36 -29.69 -44.13
C SER A 176 22.35 -30.64 -42.92
N CYS A 177 23.07 -30.31 -41.84
CA CYS A 177 23.01 -31.06 -40.58
C CYS A 177 21.60 -31.08 -40.00
N ALA A 178 20.89 -29.94 -40.04
CA ALA A 178 19.50 -29.87 -39.60
C ALA A 178 18.53 -30.69 -40.48
N ARG A 179 18.83 -30.87 -41.78
CA ARG A 179 18.04 -31.71 -42.68
C ARG A 179 18.36 -33.20 -42.47
N ARG A 180 19.64 -33.57 -42.35
CA ARG A 180 20.06 -34.94 -42.05
C ARG A 180 19.53 -35.42 -40.70
N ALA A 181 19.54 -34.57 -39.68
CA ALA A 181 18.95 -34.91 -38.39
C ALA A 181 17.42 -35.08 -38.43
N ARG A 182 16.72 -34.43 -39.37
CA ARG A 182 15.27 -34.62 -39.58
C ARG A 182 14.95 -35.85 -40.42
N ASN A 183 15.79 -36.15 -41.41
CA ASN A 183 15.56 -37.24 -42.37
C ASN A 183 16.16 -38.58 -41.92
N GLY A 184 17.15 -38.56 -41.02
CA GLY A 184 17.83 -39.75 -40.49
C GLY A 184 17.33 -40.18 -39.10
N ALA A 185 16.09 -39.83 -38.75
CA ALA A 185 15.42 -40.33 -37.56
C ALA A 185 14.68 -41.66 -37.83
N ASP A 186 15.11 -42.39 -38.85
CA ASP A 186 14.58 -43.70 -39.24
C ASP A 186 15.77 -44.63 -39.48
N HIS A 187 15.70 -45.84 -38.91
CA HIS A 187 16.74 -46.88 -38.81
C HIS A 187 17.56 -46.88 -37.51
N GLY A 188 16.83 -47.01 -36.40
CA GLY A 188 17.24 -47.79 -35.24
C GLY A 188 16.09 -48.71 -34.86
#